data_AF-A0A1V9K8N7-F1
#
_entry.id   AF-A0A1V9K8N7-F1
#
_cell.length_a   1.000
_cell.length_b   1.000
_cell.length_c   1.000
_cell.angle_alpha   90.00
_cell.angle_beta   90.00
_cell.angle_gamma   90.00
#
_symmetry.space_group_name_H-M   'P 1'
#
loop_
_entity.id
_entity.type
_entity.pdbx_description
1 polymer ?
#
loop_
_entity_poly.entity_id
_entity_poly.type
_entity_poly.pdbx_seq_one_letter_code
_entity_poly.pdbx_strand_id
1 'polypeptide(L)'
;MDQSPEVPKPTPTAKEIAAQFREKITGPDREYDAGDRLPAARALAKELGVQLMTVQSAYGQLRDEGLILTQQGRGTFVRDPAAPLGTEPGSSPAFAALAAELSTIHDALRLLGERLDRLERLVGSETPPSL
;
A
#
# COMPACT_ATOMS: atom_id res chain seq x y z
N MET A 1 -2.11 -44.81 20.70
CA MET A 1 -1.39 -43.84 19.86
C MET A 1 -2.44 -42.89 19.34
N ASP A 2 -2.52 -41.73 19.98
CA ASP A 2 -3.49 -40.67 19.69
C ASP A 2 -3.20 -40.09 18.29
N GLN A 3 -3.96 -40.51 17.28
CA GLN A 3 -4.01 -39.79 16.02
C GLN A 3 -5.01 -38.65 16.19
N SER A 4 -4.54 -37.57 16.83
CA SER A 4 -5.24 -36.29 16.78
C SER A 4 -5.45 -35.90 15.30
N PRO A 5 -6.68 -35.64 14.85
CA PRO A 5 -6.93 -35.26 13.47
C PRO A 5 -6.32 -33.89 13.21
N GLU A 6 -5.31 -33.82 12.34
CA GLU A 6 -4.79 -32.57 11.82
C GLU A 6 -5.91 -31.90 11.02
N VAL A 7 -6.54 -30.90 11.64
CA VAL A 7 -7.63 -30.12 11.03
C VAL A 7 -7.08 -29.50 9.74
N PRO A 8 -7.65 -29.77 8.55
CA PRO A 8 -7.17 -29.15 7.33
C PRO A 8 -7.34 -27.64 7.48
N LYS A 9 -6.22 -26.89 7.36
CA LYS A 9 -6.25 -25.42 7.43
C LYS A 9 -7.29 -24.92 6.41
N PRO A 10 -8.28 -24.11 6.81
CA PRO A 10 -9.28 -23.60 5.89
C PRO A 10 -8.60 -22.83 4.76
N THR A 11 -9.09 -23.02 3.54
CA THR A 11 -8.59 -22.32 2.36
C THR A 11 -8.67 -20.81 2.59
N PRO A 12 -7.56 -20.07 2.49
CA PRO A 12 -7.55 -18.66 2.84
C PRO A 12 -8.43 -17.86 1.87
N THR A 13 -9.26 -17.00 2.45
CA THR A 13 -10.12 -16.07 1.71
C THR A 13 -9.29 -14.95 1.09
N ALA A 14 -9.85 -14.27 0.09
CA ALA A 14 -9.19 -13.11 -0.53
C ALA A 14 -8.82 -12.02 0.49
N LYS A 15 -9.68 -11.83 1.50
CA LYS A 15 -9.45 -10.85 2.58
C LYS A 15 -8.27 -11.23 3.47
N GLU A 16 -8.12 -12.52 3.79
CA GLU A 16 -6.99 -13.01 4.61
C GLU A 16 -5.67 -12.94 3.84
N ILE A 17 -5.67 -13.26 2.54
CA ILE A 17 -4.51 -13.10 1.68
C ILE A 17 -4.11 -11.61 1.61
N ALA A 18 -5.08 -10.71 1.41
CA ALA A 18 -4.81 -9.27 1.39
C ALA A 18 -4.24 -8.79 2.73
N ALA A 19 -4.81 -9.23 3.86
CA ALA A 19 -4.32 -8.86 5.18
C ALA A 19 -2.87 -9.34 5.43
N GLN A 20 -2.53 -10.57 5.06
CA GLN A 20 -1.16 -11.07 5.17
C GLN A 20 -0.17 -10.23 4.35
N PHE A 21 -0.48 -9.98 3.07
CA PHE A 21 0.41 -9.18 2.23
C PHE A 21 0.49 -7.73 2.69
N ARG A 22 -0.61 -7.16 3.21
CA ARG A 22 -0.60 -5.83 3.83
C ARG A 22 0.39 -5.79 4.98
N GLU A 23 0.34 -6.76 5.89
CA GLU A 23 1.27 -6.83 7.02
C GLU A 23 2.73 -7.00 6.55
N LYS A 24 2.97 -7.81 5.53
CA LYS A 24 4.32 -7.97 4.94
C LYS A 24 4.84 -6.72 4.23
N ILE A 25 3.97 -5.79 3.84
CA ILE A 25 4.33 -4.53 3.16
C ILE A 25 4.46 -3.38 4.17
N THR A 26 3.51 -3.26 5.10
CA THR A 26 3.39 -2.09 6.00
C THR A 26 3.76 -2.38 7.44
N GLY A 27 3.93 -3.65 7.80
CA GLY A 27 4.17 -4.10 9.17
C GLY A 27 5.59 -3.80 9.66
N PRO A 28 5.84 -4.03 10.96
CA PRO A 28 7.16 -3.82 11.57
C PRO A 28 8.21 -4.81 11.06
N ASP A 29 7.79 -6.02 10.69
CA ASP A 29 8.64 -7.08 10.11
C ASP A 29 8.35 -7.21 8.61
N ARG A 30 8.51 -6.09 7.89
CA ARG A 30 8.20 -6.04 6.46
C ARG A 30 9.15 -6.95 5.67
N GLU A 31 8.56 -7.73 4.78
CA GLU A 31 9.26 -8.69 3.90
C GLU A 31 9.37 -8.17 2.46
N TYR A 32 8.59 -7.14 2.12
CA TYR A 32 8.64 -6.46 0.83
C TYR A 32 8.85 -4.96 1.03
N ASP A 33 9.93 -4.44 0.45
CA ASP A 33 10.20 -3.02 0.37
C ASP A 33 9.54 -2.39 -0.88
N ALA A 34 9.50 -1.06 -0.92
CA ALA A 34 9.01 -0.33 -2.07
C ALA A 34 9.76 -0.72 -3.35
N GLY A 35 9.01 -1.05 -4.41
CA GLY A 35 9.56 -1.53 -5.69
C GLY A 35 9.76 -3.04 -5.76
N ASP A 36 9.63 -3.77 -4.66
CA ASP A 36 9.77 -5.23 -4.69
C ASP A 36 8.64 -5.89 -5.46
N ARG A 37 9.01 -6.97 -6.15
CA ARG A 37 8.08 -7.75 -6.95
C ARG A 37 7.34 -8.75 -6.08
N LEU A 38 6.01 -8.68 -6.12
CA LEU A 38 5.15 -9.67 -5.48
C LEU A 38 5.10 -10.98 -6.29
N PRO A 39 4.80 -12.11 -5.63
CA PRO A 39 4.56 -13.38 -6.30
C PRO A 39 3.52 -13.25 -7.42
N ALA A 40 3.73 -13.95 -8.53
CA ALA A 40 2.72 -13.98 -9.59
C ALA A 40 1.43 -14.63 -9.06
N ALA A 41 0.27 -14.03 -9.34
CA ALA A 41 -1.01 -14.50 -8.81
C ALA A 41 -1.28 -16.00 -9.06
N ARG A 42 -0.82 -16.54 -10.20
CA ARG A 42 -0.89 -17.98 -10.52
C ARG A 42 0.04 -18.85 -9.65
N ALA A 43 1.25 -18.37 -9.37
CA ALA A 43 2.20 -19.08 -8.53
C ALA A 43 1.69 -19.13 -7.09
N LEU A 44 1.25 -17.98 -6.57
CA LEU A 44 0.70 -17.87 -5.22
C LEU A 44 -0.60 -18.69 -5.07
N ALA A 45 -1.47 -18.69 -6.08
CA ALA A 45 -2.67 -19.53 -6.06
C ALA A 45 -2.34 -21.02 -5.95
N LYS A 46 -1.31 -21.48 -6.66
CA LYS A 46 -0.82 -22.86 -6.59
C LYS A 46 -0.21 -23.19 -5.23
N GLU A 47 0.59 -22.28 -4.69
CA GLU A 47 1.23 -22.44 -3.38
C GLU A 47 0.21 -22.53 -2.24
N LEU A 48 -0.80 -21.65 -2.26
CA LEU A 48 -1.84 -21.59 -1.23
C LEU A 48 -2.99 -22.59 -1.48
N GLY A 49 -3.00 -23.29 -2.61
CA GLY A 49 -4.09 -24.20 -2.99
C GLY A 49 -5.44 -23.50 -3.18
N VAL A 50 -5.43 -22.23 -3.61
CA VAL A 50 -6.64 -21.41 -3.81
C VAL A 50 -6.93 -21.16 -5.28
N GLN A 51 -8.15 -20.70 -5.58
CA GLN A 51 -8.50 -20.28 -6.93
C GLN A 51 -7.77 -18.99 -7.33
N LEU A 52 -7.33 -18.88 -8.58
CA LEU A 52 -6.64 -17.69 -9.11
C LEU A 52 -7.43 -16.40 -8.88
N MET A 53 -8.76 -16.45 -9.04
CA MET A 53 -9.64 -15.29 -8.82
C MET A 53 -9.57 -14.78 -7.38
N THR A 54 -9.35 -15.66 -6.40
CA THR A 54 -9.21 -15.29 -4.99
C THR A 54 -7.95 -14.46 -4.77
N VAL A 55 -6.82 -14.88 -5.35
CA VAL A 55 -5.56 -14.12 -5.28
C VAL A 55 -5.67 -12.80 -6.04
N GLN A 56 -6.28 -12.80 -7.23
CA GLN A 56 -6.50 -11.58 -7.99
C GLN A 56 -7.40 -10.59 -7.25
N SER A 57 -8.43 -11.07 -6.55
CA SER A 57 -9.27 -10.24 -5.70
C SER A 57 -8.49 -9.65 -4.52
N ALA A 58 -7.61 -10.44 -3.88
CA ALA A 58 -6.72 -9.96 -2.83
C ALA A 58 -5.76 -8.86 -3.32
N TYR A 59 -5.12 -9.07 -4.47
CA TYR A 59 -4.25 -8.06 -5.09
C TYR A 59 -5.04 -6.85 -5.59
N GLY A 60 -6.30 -7.03 -6.01
CA GLY A 60 -7.21 -5.93 -6.31
C GLY A 60 -7.40 -5.02 -5.09
N GLN A 61 -7.70 -5.59 -3.92
CA GLN A 61 -7.86 -4.83 -2.68
C GLN A 61 -6.58 -4.04 -2.32
N LEU A 62 -5.42 -4.68 -2.35
CA LEU A 62 -4.14 -4.02 -2.06
C LEU A 62 -3.81 -2.90 -3.06
N ARG A 63 -4.21 -3.07 -4.33
CA ARG A 63 -4.06 -2.03 -5.36
C ARG A 63 -5.00 -0.87 -5.08
N ASP A 64 -6.23 -1.14 -4.71
CA ASP A 64 -7.24 -0.13 -4.40
C ASP A 64 -6.87 0.64 -3.13
N GLU A 65 -6.15 0.01 -2.19
CA GLU A 65 -5.51 0.64 -1.03
C GLU A 65 -4.24 1.43 -1.38
N GLY A 66 -3.76 1.33 -2.63
CA GLY A 66 -2.56 2.02 -3.09
C GLY A 66 -1.25 1.43 -2.59
N LEU A 67 -1.24 0.20 -2.07
CA LEU A 67 -0.04 -0.48 -1.57
C LEU A 67 0.75 -1.18 -2.66
N ILE A 68 0.10 -1.54 -3.76
CA ILE A 68 0.72 -2.26 -4.87
C ILE A 68 0.30 -1.67 -6.21
N LEU A 69 1.11 -1.95 -7.22
CA LEU A 69 0.91 -1.55 -8.59
C LEU A 69 1.12 -2.74 -9.53
N THR A 70 0.33 -2.83 -10.60
CA THR A 70 0.42 -3.92 -11.58
C THR A 70 0.86 -3.34 -12.92
N GLN A 71 2.05 -3.74 -13.37
CA GLN A 71 2.58 -3.39 -14.67
C GLN A 71 2.30 -4.55 -15.64
N GLN A 72 1.50 -4.28 -16.67
CA GLN A 72 1.09 -5.30 -17.65
C GLN A 72 2.33 -5.96 -18.28
N GLY A 73 2.40 -7.29 -18.21
CA GLY A 73 3.52 -8.08 -18.73
C GLY A 73 4.78 -8.10 -17.86
N ARG A 74 4.90 -7.22 -16.85
CA ARG A 74 6.06 -7.15 -15.95
C ARG A 74 5.77 -7.72 -14.56
N GLY A 75 4.53 -7.63 -14.09
CA GLY A 75 4.07 -8.24 -12.84
C GLY A 75 3.48 -7.22 -11.88
N THR A 76 3.41 -7.60 -10.61
CA THR A 76 2.87 -6.76 -9.53
C THR A 76 4.02 -6.40 -8.59
N PHE A 77 4.07 -5.13 -8.19
CA PHE A 77 5.14 -4.60 -7.34
C PHE A 77 4.55 -3.80 -6.18
N VAL A 78 5.29 -3.70 -5.08
CA VAL A 78 4.95 -2.82 -3.96
C VAL A 78 5.14 -1.38 -4.39
N ARG A 79 4.12 -0.55 -4.13
CA ARG A 79 4.16 0.85 -4.48
C ARG A 79 5.06 1.62 -3.50
N ASP A 80 5.91 2.46 -4.05
CA ASP A 80 6.60 3.48 -3.27
C ASP A 80 5.63 4.63 -2.96
N PRO A 81 5.35 4.95 -1.68
CA PRO A 81 4.50 6.09 -1.33
C PRO A 81 5.09 7.44 -1.73
N ALA A 82 6.42 7.52 -1.91
CA ALA A 82 7.10 8.72 -2.41
C ALA A 82 7.14 8.79 -3.94
N ALA A 83 6.82 7.70 -4.65
CA ALA A 83 6.76 7.75 -6.11
C ALA A 83 5.50 8.52 -6.57
N PRO A 84 5.66 9.48 -7.50
CA PRO A 84 4.53 10.19 -8.05
C PRO A 84 3.60 9.20 -8.76
N LEU A 85 2.30 9.33 -8.49
CA LEU A 85 1.25 8.62 -9.22
C LEU A 85 1.44 8.82 -10.73
N GLY A 86 1.15 7.81 -11.55
CA GLY A 86 1.17 7.94 -13.00
C GLY A 86 2.55 7.91 -13.68
N THR A 87 3.65 7.75 -12.94
CA THR A 87 5.01 7.55 -13.49
C THR A 87 5.26 6.10 -13.98
N GLU A 88 4.22 5.28 -13.95
CA GLU A 88 4.25 3.86 -14.29
C GLU A 88 4.38 3.64 -15.81
N PRO A 89 5.27 2.73 -16.27
CA PRO A 89 5.37 2.38 -17.68
C PRO A 89 4.05 1.79 -18.19
N GLY A 90 3.39 2.49 -19.12
CA GLY A 90 2.05 2.17 -19.65
C GLY A 90 0.95 3.16 -19.25
N SER A 91 1.26 4.12 -18.38
CA SER A 91 0.38 5.23 -18.03
C SER A 91 0.14 6.18 -19.23
N SER A 92 -1.10 6.63 -19.42
CA SER A 92 -1.41 7.65 -20.42
C SER A 92 -0.76 8.99 -20.04
N PRO A 93 -0.19 9.75 -20.99
CA PRO A 93 0.40 11.05 -20.70
C PRO A 93 -0.57 12.03 -20.02
N ALA A 94 -1.87 11.94 -20.34
CA ALA A 94 -2.90 12.75 -19.66
C ALA A 94 -3.07 12.36 -18.18
N PHE A 95 -2.99 11.06 -17.88
CA PHE A 95 -3.06 10.57 -16.50
C PHE A 95 -1.82 10.96 -15.70
N ALA A 96 -0.63 10.84 -16.30
CA ALA A 96 0.62 11.28 -15.69
C ALA A 96 0.61 12.79 -15.35
N ALA A 97 0.07 13.62 -16.24
CA ALA A 97 -0.06 15.05 -15.99
C ALA A 97 -1.00 15.37 -14.80
N LEU A 98 -2.19 14.76 -14.78
CA LEU A 98 -3.14 14.93 -13.67
C LEU A 98 -2.55 14.43 -12.33
N ALA A 99 -1.82 13.32 -12.37
CA ALA A 99 -1.19 12.75 -11.19
C ALA A 99 -0.06 13.63 -10.64
N ALA A 100 0.74 14.24 -11.53
CA ALA A 100 1.74 15.23 -11.15
C ALA A 100 1.11 16.48 -10.52
N GLU A 101 -0.03 16.94 -11.07
CA GLU A 101 -0.79 18.07 -10.52
C GLU A 101 -1.31 17.76 -9.10
N LEU A 102 -1.88 16.56 -8.88
CA LEU A 102 -2.33 16.14 -7.56
C LEU A 102 -1.17 16.02 -6.55
N SER A 103 -0.01 15.51 -6.97
CA SER A 103 1.19 15.47 -6.12
C SER A 103 1.58 16.88 -5.67
N THR A 104 1.60 17.83 -6.61
CA THR A 104 1.91 19.23 -6.33
C THR A 104 0.96 19.83 -5.29
N ILE A 105 -0.34 19.53 -5.39
CA ILE A 105 -1.34 19.97 -4.41
C ILE A 105 -1.05 19.37 -3.02
N HIS A 106 -0.77 18.07 -2.94
CA HIS A 106 -0.45 17.42 -1.66
C HIS A 106 0.82 17.99 -1.02
N ASP A 107 1.88 18.24 -1.80
CA ASP A 107 3.10 18.88 -1.31
C ASP A 107 2.81 20.29 -0.75
N ALA A 108 2.00 21.07 -1.46
CA ALA A 108 1.58 22.39 -1.00
C ALA A 108 0.77 22.32 0.30
N LEU A 109 -0.16 21.37 0.43
CA LEU A 109 -0.95 21.15 1.64
C LEU A 109 -0.08 20.70 2.81
N ARG A 110 0.89 19.81 2.57
CA ARG A 110 1.87 19.39 3.58
C ARG A 110 2.68 20.56 4.11
N LEU A 111 3.23 21.38 3.22
CA LEU A 111 3.99 22.58 3.57
C LEU A 111 3.14 23.59 4.35
N LEU A 112 1.87 23.74 3.98
CA LEU A 112 0.93 24.60 4.68
C LEU A 112 0.67 24.09 6.10
N GLY A 113 0.46 22.79 6.27
CA GLY A 113 0.35 22.14 7.58
C GLY A 113 1.55 22.44 8.46
N GLU A 114 2.78 22.20 7.95
CA GLU A 114 4.02 22.48 8.69
C GLU A 114 4.17 23.96 9.10
N ARG A 115 3.69 24.88 8.26
CA ARG A 115 3.64 26.31 8.58
C ARG A 115 2.63 26.63 9.68
N LEU A 116 1.45 26.02 9.64
CA LEU A 116 0.42 26.18 10.67
C LEU A 116 0.89 25.63 12.01
N ASP A 117 1.45 24.41 12.05
CA ASP A 117 2.06 23.81 13.24
C ASP A 117 3.15 24.70 13.85
N ARG A 118 3.93 25.38 13.01
CA ARG A 118 4.94 26.34 13.48
C ARG A 118 4.30 27.57 14.11
N LEU A 119 3.27 28.14 13.48
CA LEU A 119 2.56 29.32 13.99
C LEU A 119 1.84 29.02 15.30
N GLU A 120 1.14 27.88 15.39
CA GLU A 120 0.45 27.47 16.61
C GLU A 120 1.42 27.30 17.79
N ARG A 121 2.63 26.76 17.55
CA ARG A 121 3.68 26.68 18.58
C ARG A 121 4.20 28.03 19.04
N LEU A 122 4.28 29.02 18.15
CA LEU A 122 4.71 30.38 18.50
C LEU A 122 3.62 31.10 19.28
N VAL A 123 2.37 31.05 18.81
CA VAL A 123 1.23 31.71 19.48
C VAL A 123 0.91 31.06 20.83
N GLY A 124 1.04 29.74 20.95
CA GLY A 124 0.86 29.01 22.21
C GLY A 124 1.93 29.28 23.27
N SER A 125 3.01 29.99 22.94
CA SER A 125 4.07 30.40 23.88
C SER A 125 3.84 31.80 24.49
N GLU A 126 2.84 32.54 24.02
CA GLU A 126 2.43 33.84 24.57
C GLU A 126 1.30 33.68 25.60
N THR A 127 1.57 33.06 26.74
CA THR A 127 0.74 33.29 27.93
C THR A 127 1.25 34.58 28.59
N PRO A 128 0.53 35.72 28.54
CA PRO A 128 1.00 36.94 29.19
C PRO A 128 1.08 36.72 30.71
N PRO A 129 2.10 37.29 31.41
CA PRO A 129 2.21 37.16 32.85
C PRO A 129 1.01 37.85 33.51
N SER A 130 0.26 37.08 34.30
CA SER A 130 -0.78 37.62 35.19
C SER A 130 -0.15 38.59 36.18
N LEU A 131 -0.58 39.86 36.12
CA LEU A 131 -0.34 40.88 37.16
C LEU A 131 -1.31 40.68 38.33
#